data_AF-A0A1I8NKT8-F1
#
_entry.id   AF-A0A1I8NKT8-F1
#
_cell.length_a   1.000
_cell.length_b   1.000
_cell.length_c   1.000
_cell.angle_alpha   90.00
_cell.angle_beta   90.00
_cell.angle_gamma   90.00
#
_symmetry.space_group_name_H-M   'P 1'
#
loop_
_entity.id
_entity.type
_entity.pdbx_description
1 polymer ?
#
loop_
_entity_poly.entity_id
_entity_poly.type
_entity_poly.pdbx_seq_one_letter_code
_entity_poly.pdbx_strand_id
1 'polypeptide(L)'
;TVHVWTCIAIYAVLNTTLAADSLFSWIFHNISAHFAILRERLISVASSETEGKQSYANLKQSLAECVRYHQRILDTIDDFNEVFMMIVFVKFLISCIQIAFLAFQFVRGGDFAGQIFHMLFLTSISIQMVLYCYGGQRIKDESTSIAVAIYEHFQWEILCPKSRKLLLLPLARAQKHSELNGVFFTANLSLFLWVYKTAGSFVTLMMSVSDTSK
;
A
#
# COMPACT_ATOMS: atom_id res chain seq x y z
N THR A 1 -23.38 -35.99 -3.31
CA THR A 1 -23.14 -35.33 -2.00
C THR A 1 -21.76 -34.71 -1.93
N VAL A 2 -20.67 -35.42 -2.25
CA VAL A 2 -19.28 -34.90 -2.22
C VAL A 2 -19.07 -33.65 -3.10
N HIS A 3 -19.56 -33.65 -4.35
CA HIS A 3 -19.44 -32.49 -5.24
C HIS A 3 -20.18 -31.24 -4.75
N VAL A 4 -21.28 -31.42 -4.01
CA VAL A 4 -22.02 -30.30 -3.43
C VAL A 4 -21.19 -29.67 -2.29
N TRP A 5 -20.59 -30.50 -1.44
CA TRP A 5 -19.67 -30.03 -0.39
C TRP A 5 -18.45 -29.31 -0.95
N THR A 6 -17.86 -29.80 -2.05
CA THR A 6 -16.71 -29.12 -2.68
C THR A 6 -17.12 -27.76 -3.26
N CYS A 7 -18.29 -27.66 -3.90
CA CYS A 7 -18.79 -26.39 -4.42
C CYS A 7 -19.05 -25.37 -3.30
N ILE A 8 -19.66 -25.81 -2.20
CA ILE A 8 -19.91 -24.96 -1.02
C ILE A 8 -18.58 -24.49 -0.42
N ALA A 9 -17.60 -25.38 -0.26
CA ALA A 9 -16.30 -25.02 0.29
C ALA A 9 -15.55 -24.00 -0.59
N ILE A 10 -15.53 -24.21 -1.92
CA ILE A 10 -14.91 -23.27 -2.86
C ILE A 10 -15.59 -21.90 -2.79
N TYR A 11 -16.92 -21.88 -2.80
CA TYR A 11 -17.67 -20.63 -2.70
C TYR A 11 -17.37 -19.87 -1.40
N ALA A 12 -17.30 -20.57 -0.27
CA ALA A 12 -16.97 -19.95 1.03
C ALA A 12 -15.55 -19.35 1.04
N VAL A 13 -14.56 -20.07 0.50
CA VAL A 13 -13.16 -19.59 0.42
C VAL A 13 -13.03 -18.37 -0.51
N LEU A 14 -13.73 -18.40 -1.65
CA LEU A 14 -13.73 -17.27 -2.58
C LEU A 14 -14.34 -16.02 -1.95
N ASN A 15 -15.51 -16.15 -1.30
CA ASN A 15 -16.16 -15.00 -0.68
C ASN A 15 -15.36 -14.42 0.48
N THR A 16 -14.78 -15.25 1.33
CA THR A 16 -13.94 -14.78 2.45
C THR A 16 -12.68 -14.07 1.94
N THR A 17 -12.05 -14.58 0.88
CA THR A 17 -10.91 -13.92 0.24
C THR A 17 -11.31 -12.58 -0.37
N LEU A 18 -12.38 -12.54 -1.16
CA LEU A 18 -12.87 -11.31 -1.79
C LEU A 18 -13.28 -10.26 -0.75
N ALA A 19 -13.89 -10.68 0.36
CA ALA A 19 -14.22 -9.80 1.47
C ALA A 19 -12.95 -9.20 2.10
N ALA A 20 -11.92 -10.02 2.35
CA ALA A 20 -10.65 -9.54 2.90
C ALA A 20 -9.95 -8.55 1.94
N ASP A 21 -9.89 -8.87 0.65
CA ASP A 21 -9.29 -8.01 -0.39
C ASP A 21 -10.05 -6.67 -0.47
N SER A 22 -11.38 -6.72 -0.43
CA SER A 22 -12.25 -5.53 -0.50
C SER A 22 -12.12 -4.66 0.74
N LEU A 23 -12.07 -5.27 1.93
CA LEU A 23 -11.87 -4.55 3.19
C LEU A 23 -10.51 -3.86 3.23
N PHE A 24 -9.45 -4.56 2.84
CA PHE A 24 -8.12 -3.96 2.70
C PHE A 24 -8.16 -2.78 1.73
N SER A 25 -8.81 -2.97 0.57
CA SER A 25 -8.93 -1.94 -0.45
C SER A 25 -9.65 -0.68 0.05
N TRP A 26 -10.77 -0.88 0.74
CA TRP A 26 -11.57 0.18 1.32
C TRP A 26 -10.80 0.98 2.37
N ILE A 27 -10.09 0.30 3.30
CA ILE A 27 -9.35 0.98 4.36
C ILE A 27 -8.18 1.79 3.80
N PHE A 28 -7.36 1.23 2.90
CA PHE A 28 -6.24 2.00 2.35
C PHE A 28 -6.74 3.23 1.58
N HIS A 29 -7.84 3.09 0.83
CA HIS A 29 -8.42 4.21 0.09
C HIS A 29 -8.95 5.28 1.06
N ASN A 30 -9.61 4.87 2.15
CA ASN A 30 -10.09 5.77 3.20
C ASN A 30 -8.94 6.53 3.88
N ILE A 31 -7.87 5.85 4.29
CA ILE A 31 -6.66 6.48 4.86
C ILE A 31 -6.09 7.51 3.89
N SER A 32 -5.98 7.13 2.61
CA SER A 32 -5.46 8.03 1.58
C SER A 32 -6.35 9.25 1.37
N ALA A 33 -7.67 9.08 1.41
CA ALA A 33 -8.61 10.19 1.35
C ALA A 33 -8.45 11.13 2.56
N HIS A 34 -8.21 10.60 3.75
CA HIS A 34 -7.93 11.40 4.95
C HIS A 34 -6.62 12.20 4.83
N PHE A 35 -5.57 11.63 4.23
CA PHE A 35 -4.36 12.41 3.90
C PHE A 35 -4.64 13.51 2.88
N ALA A 36 -5.40 13.24 1.82
CA ALA A 36 -5.78 14.26 0.84
C ALA A 36 -6.57 15.40 1.49
N ILE A 37 -7.52 15.10 2.39
CA ILE A 37 -8.26 16.11 3.15
C ILE A 37 -7.33 16.93 4.05
N LEU A 38 -6.39 16.28 4.75
CA LEU A 38 -5.40 16.98 5.57
C LEU A 38 -4.54 17.92 4.72
N ARG A 39 -4.11 17.47 3.55
CA ARG A 39 -3.34 18.28 2.60
C ARG A 39 -4.11 19.54 2.19
N GLU A 40 -5.35 19.40 1.76
CA GLU A 40 -6.20 20.54 1.38
C GLU A 40 -6.41 21.52 2.55
N ARG A 41 -6.59 21.01 3.77
CA ARG A 41 -6.67 21.85 4.97
C ARG A 41 -5.37 22.62 5.19
N LEU A 42 -4.21 21.99 5.06
CA LEU A 42 -2.91 22.66 5.20
C LEU A 42 -2.72 23.75 4.14
N ILE A 43 -3.11 23.48 2.89
CA ILE A 43 -3.06 24.47 1.80
C ILE A 43 -3.97 25.67 2.11
N SER A 44 -5.18 25.42 2.63
CA SER A 44 -6.11 26.48 3.01
C SER A 44 -5.60 27.35 4.17
N VAL A 45 -4.85 26.76 5.11
CA VAL A 45 -4.22 27.48 6.22
C VAL A 45 -3.01 28.29 5.72
N ALA A 46 -2.25 27.76 4.77
CA ALA A 46 -1.13 28.46 4.18
C ALA A 46 -1.57 29.69 3.35
N SER A 47 -2.67 29.56 2.61
CA SER A 47 -3.22 30.69 1.83
C SER A 47 -3.79 31.78 2.73
N SER A 48 -4.51 31.43 3.81
CA SER A 48 -5.05 32.43 4.75
C SER A 48 -3.97 33.21 5.52
N GLU A 49 -2.85 32.56 5.84
CA GLU A 49 -1.68 33.23 6.41
C GLU A 49 -1.04 34.19 5.39
N THR A 50 -0.89 33.76 4.14
CA THR A 50 -0.29 34.57 3.06
C THR A 50 -1.10 35.83 2.75
N GLU A 51 -2.44 35.74 2.79
CA GLU A 51 -3.32 36.90 2.58
C GLU A 51 -3.38 37.86 3.78
N GLY A 52 -2.66 37.56 4.88
CA GLY A 52 -2.69 38.35 6.11
C GLY A 52 -4.06 38.35 6.81
N LYS A 53 -4.95 37.41 6.46
CA LYS A 53 -6.31 37.32 7.00
C LYS A 53 -6.37 36.66 8.37
N GLN A 54 -5.29 36.01 8.81
CA GLN A 54 -5.27 35.19 10.01
C GLN A 54 -4.42 35.81 11.12
N SER A 55 -5.00 35.93 12.31
CA SER A 55 -4.24 36.26 13.51
C SER A 55 -3.39 35.07 13.95
N TYR A 56 -2.22 35.31 14.56
CA TYR A 56 -1.32 34.27 15.07
C TYR A 56 -2.02 33.25 15.97
N ALA A 57 -2.97 33.69 16.80
CA ALA A 57 -3.74 32.79 17.66
C ALA A 57 -4.60 31.80 16.84
N ASN A 58 -5.24 32.28 15.78
CA ASN A 58 -6.06 31.48 14.88
C ASN A 58 -5.19 30.53 14.05
N LEU A 59 -4.03 30.99 13.55
CA LEU A 59 -3.07 30.15 12.84
C LEU A 59 -2.63 28.98 13.72
N LYS A 60 -2.24 29.29 14.96
CA LYS A 60 -1.80 28.29 15.93
C LYS A 60 -2.88 27.26 16.20
N GLN A 61 -4.14 27.70 16.34
CA GLN A 61 -5.26 26.79 16.55
C GLN A 61 -5.52 25.91 15.32
N SER A 62 -5.63 26.48 14.12
CA SER A 62 -5.87 25.72 12.89
C SER A 62 -4.76 24.70 12.62
N LEU A 63 -3.49 25.07 12.85
CA LEU A 63 -2.38 24.15 12.70
C LEU A 63 -2.39 23.06 13.77
N ALA A 64 -2.74 23.39 15.03
CA ALA A 64 -2.89 22.39 16.08
C ALA A 64 -4.01 21.38 15.76
N GLU A 65 -5.11 21.82 15.14
CA GLU A 65 -6.17 20.94 14.64
C GLU A 65 -5.67 20.04 13.51
N CYS A 66 -4.90 20.59 12.55
CA CYS A 66 -4.28 19.80 11.49
C CYS A 66 -3.31 18.75 12.04
N VAL A 67 -2.49 19.10 13.04
CA VAL A 67 -1.55 18.18 13.69
C VAL A 67 -2.29 17.08 14.45
N ARG A 68 -3.34 17.42 15.20
CA ARG A 68 -4.17 16.42 15.88
C ARG A 68 -4.85 15.49 14.87
N TYR A 69 -5.30 16.02 13.74
CA TYR A 69 -5.90 15.22 12.69
C TYR A 69 -4.87 14.31 12.01
N HIS A 70 -3.67 14.81 11.72
CA HIS A 70 -2.56 14.02 11.21
C HIS A 70 -2.20 12.88 12.17
N GLN A 71 -2.13 13.14 13.48
CA GLN A 71 -1.86 12.11 14.48
C GLN A 71 -2.93 11.02 14.47
N ARG A 72 -4.22 11.37 14.38
CA ARG A 72 -5.29 10.37 14.27
C ARG A 72 -5.17 9.50 13.03
N ILE A 73 -4.76 10.08 11.89
CA ILE A 73 -4.52 9.31 10.66
C ILE A 73 -3.36 8.32 10.86
N LEU A 74 -2.30 8.75 11.54
CA LEU A 74 -1.16 7.88 11.87
C LEU A 74 -1.59 6.74 12.80
N ASP A 75 -2.39 7.03 13.84
CA ASP A 75 -2.92 6.01 14.74
C ASP A 75 -3.78 4.98 13.97
N THR A 76 -4.63 5.43 13.04
CA THR A 76 -5.40 4.54 12.16
C THR A 76 -4.51 3.67 11.25
N ILE A 77 -3.37 4.19 10.79
CA ILE A 77 -2.42 3.41 10.00
C ILE A 77 -1.73 2.36 10.86
N ASP A 78 -1.38 2.70 12.10
CA ASP A 78 -0.77 1.75 13.04
C ASP A 78 -1.73 0.59 13.34
N ASP A 79 -3.02 0.90 13.62
CA ASP A 79 -4.08 -0.10 13.81
C ASP A 79 -4.28 -0.95 12.54
N PHE A 80 -4.33 -0.31 11.37
CA PHE A 80 -4.45 -0.99 10.08
C PHE A 80 -3.27 -1.93 9.84
N ASN A 81 -2.06 -1.48 10.14
CA ASN A 81 -0.86 -2.28 9.99
C ASN A 81 -0.88 -3.48 10.93
N GLU A 82 -1.25 -3.31 12.20
CA GLU A 82 -1.34 -4.42 13.16
C GLU A 82 -2.32 -5.52 12.71
N VAL A 83 -3.50 -5.14 12.21
CA VAL A 83 -4.52 -6.09 11.75
C VAL A 83 -4.11 -6.79 10.46
N PHE A 84 -3.57 -6.05 9.49
CA PHE A 84 -3.32 -6.59 8.15
C PHE A 84 -1.91 -7.15 7.96
N MET A 85 -0.96 -6.91 8.87
CA MET A 85 0.41 -7.41 8.76
C MET A 85 0.46 -8.93 8.56
N MET A 86 -0.25 -9.70 9.39
CA MET A 86 -0.31 -11.16 9.27
C MET A 86 -1.06 -11.62 8.02
N ILE A 87 -2.15 -10.93 7.66
CA ILE A 87 -2.96 -11.25 6.48
C ILE A 87 -2.12 -11.09 5.21
N VAL A 88 -1.44 -9.95 5.07
CA VAL A 88 -0.55 -9.66 3.94
C VAL A 88 0.59 -10.68 3.89
N PHE A 89 1.20 -11.03 5.02
CA PHE A 89 2.25 -12.05 5.05
C PHE A 89 1.78 -13.40 4.52
N VAL A 90 0.66 -13.91 5.01
CA VAL A 90 0.08 -15.20 4.57
C VAL A 90 -0.31 -15.15 3.09
N LYS A 91 -0.89 -14.03 2.63
CA LYS A 91 -1.25 -13.83 1.22
C LYS A 91 -0.02 -13.91 0.32
N PHE A 92 1.07 -13.23 0.66
CA PHE A 92 2.30 -13.29 -0.12
C PHE A 92 2.90 -14.69 -0.16
N LEU A 93 2.90 -15.41 0.97
CA LEU A 93 3.40 -16.79 1.02
C LEU A 93 2.61 -17.71 0.09
N ILE A 94 1.27 -17.63 0.14
CA ILE A 94 0.37 -18.40 -0.73
C ILE A 94 0.62 -18.04 -2.19
N SER A 95 0.69 -16.75 -2.53
CA SER A 95 0.96 -16.30 -3.90
C SER A 95 2.31 -16.79 -4.41
N CYS A 96 3.37 -16.75 -3.59
CA CYS A 96 4.69 -17.27 -3.98
C CYS A 96 4.65 -18.76 -4.30
N ILE A 97 3.98 -19.56 -3.46
CA ILE A 97 3.80 -21.00 -3.69
C ILE A 97 3.01 -21.23 -4.98
N GLN A 98 1.90 -20.51 -5.19
CA GLN A 98 1.09 -20.62 -6.40
C GLN A 98 1.88 -20.26 -7.67
N ILE A 99 2.65 -19.17 -7.64
CA ILE A 99 3.53 -18.76 -8.75
C ILE A 99 4.56 -19.85 -9.04
N ALA A 100 5.19 -20.44 -8.01
CA ALA A 100 6.15 -21.52 -8.20
C ALA A 100 5.52 -22.77 -8.84
N PHE A 101 4.33 -23.18 -8.39
CA PHE A 101 3.60 -24.29 -9.00
C PHE A 101 3.20 -24.01 -10.45
N LEU A 102 2.71 -22.81 -10.75
CA LEU A 102 2.33 -22.43 -12.11
C LEU A 102 3.54 -22.35 -13.03
N ALA A 103 4.66 -21.83 -12.55
CA ALA A 103 5.92 -21.83 -13.28
C ALA A 103 6.37 -23.25 -13.65
N PHE A 104 6.32 -24.19 -12.69
CA PHE A 104 6.64 -25.60 -12.96
C PHE A 104 5.70 -26.22 -13.99
N GLN A 105 4.39 -25.98 -13.86
CA GLN A 105 3.39 -26.47 -14.80
C GLN A 105 3.59 -25.91 -16.21
N PHE A 106 4.03 -24.66 -16.32
CA PHE A 106 4.35 -24.02 -17.59
C PHE A 106 5.53 -24.69 -18.30
N VAL A 107 6.61 -25.01 -17.55
CA VAL A 107 7.79 -25.71 -18.09
C VAL A 107 7.47 -27.12 -18.55
N ARG A 108 6.62 -27.85 -17.82
CA ARG A 108 6.25 -29.24 -18.16
C ARG A 108 5.45 -29.34 -19.47
N GLY A 109 4.86 -28.22 -19.92
CA GLY A 109 4.00 -28.18 -21.09
C GLY A 109 2.66 -28.90 -20.86
N GLY A 110 1.77 -28.75 -21.82
CA GLY A 110 0.42 -29.32 -21.77
C GLY A 110 -0.43 -28.83 -22.93
N ASP A 111 -1.70 -29.24 -22.95
CA ASP A 111 -2.67 -28.79 -23.96
C ASP A 111 -2.82 -27.25 -23.96
N PHE A 112 -3.08 -26.68 -25.13
CA PHE A 112 -3.16 -25.23 -25.34
C PHE A 112 -4.21 -24.57 -24.44
N ALA A 113 -5.38 -25.22 -24.30
CA ALA A 113 -6.44 -24.74 -23.42
C ALA A 113 -6.02 -24.70 -21.94
N GLY A 114 -5.28 -25.73 -21.50
CA GLY A 114 -4.74 -25.80 -20.13
C GLY A 114 -3.70 -24.70 -19.86
N GLN A 115 -2.83 -24.42 -20.82
CA GLN A 115 -1.84 -23.34 -20.68
C GLN A 115 -2.49 -21.96 -20.59
N ILE A 116 -3.53 -21.69 -21.39
CA ILE A 116 -4.31 -20.45 -21.29
C ILE A 116 -4.93 -20.32 -19.90
N PHE A 117 -5.52 -21.39 -19.37
CA PHE A 117 -6.11 -21.39 -18.04
C PHE A 117 -5.08 -21.06 -16.95
N HIS A 118 -3.89 -21.67 -17.00
CA HIS A 118 -2.81 -21.37 -16.06
C HIS A 118 -2.32 -19.91 -16.15
N MET A 119 -2.24 -19.34 -17.37
CA MET A 119 -1.85 -17.94 -17.58
C MET A 119 -2.89 -16.96 -17.03
N LEU A 120 -4.18 -17.23 -17.24
CA LEU A 120 -5.26 -16.44 -16.65
C LEU A 120 -5.24 -16.50 -15.12
N PHE A 121 -5.00 -17.69 -14.57
CA PHE A 121 -4.89 -17.88 -13.13
C PHE A 121 -3.68 -17.14 -12.54
N LEU A 122 -2.51 -17.21 -13.20
CA LEU A 122 -1.33 -16.44 -12.81
C LEU A 122 -1.62 -14.94 -12.82
N THR A 123 -2.28 -14.44 -13.86
CA THR A 123 -2.66 -13.02 -13.98
C THR A 123 -3.57 -12.59 -12.84
N SER A 124 -4.54 -13.43 -12.47
CA SER A 124 -5.45 -13.17 -11.33
C SER A 124 -4.69 -13.02 -10.02
N ILE A 125 -3.78 -13.97 -9.70
CA ILE A 125 -2.94 -13.92 -8.50
C ILE A 125 -2.03 -12.68 -8.52
N SER A 126 -1.51 -12.33 -9.70
CA SER A 126 -0.68 -11.14 -9.91
C SER A 126 -1.44 -9.87 -9.52
N ILE A 127 -2.68 -9.72 -10.00
CA ILE A 127 -3.53 -8.56 -9.71
C ILE A 127 -3.80 -8.45 -8.20
N GLN A 128 -4.12 -9.56 -7.54
CA GLN A 128 -4.33 -9.59 -6.09
C GLN A 128 -3.08 -9.15 -5.34
N MET A 129 -1.89 -9.66 -5.72
CA MET A 129 -0.63 -9.27 -5.08
C MET A 129 -0.30 -7.79 -5.30
N VAL A 130 -0.53 -7.26 -6.51
CA VAL A 130 -0.35 -5.84 -6.83
C VAL A 130 -1.26 -4.97 -5.98
N LEU A 131 -2.52 -5.37 -5.73
CA LEU A 131 -3.46 -4.62 -4.89
C LEU A 131 -2.85 -4.31 -3.50
N TYR A 132 -2.27 -5.31 -2.85
CA TYR A 132 -1.64 -5.15 -1.53
C TYR A 132 -0.40 -4.26 -1.59
N CYS A 133 0.48 -4.49 -2.58
CA CYS A 133 1.69 -3.69 -2.77
C CYS A 133 1.36 -2.23 -3.09
N TYR A 134 0.35 -2.01 -3.92
CA TYR A 134 -0.12 -0.69 -4.33
C TYR A 134 -0.73 0.06 -3.16
N GLY A 135 -1.55 -0.60 -2.33
CA GLY A 135 -2.11 0.01 -1.13
C GLY A 135 -1.01 0.53 -0.18
N GLY A 136 0.02 -0.29 0.08
CA GLY A 136 1.16 0.12 0.92
C GLY A 136 1.97 1.26 0.31
N GLN A 137 2.25 1.20 -1.00
CA GLN A 137 2.93 2.28 -1.72
C GLN A 137 2.13 3.58 -1.69
N ARG A 138 0.81 3.52 -1.91
CA ARG A 138 -0.05 4.70 -1.97
C ARG A 138 -0.16 5.37 -0.60
N ILE A 139 -0.23 4.61 0.50
CA ILE A 139 -0.18 5.18 1.87
C ILE A 139 1.16 5.90 2.10
N LYS A 140 2.28 5.30 1.69
CA LYS A 140 3.60 5.92 1.80
C LYS A 140 3.67 7.23 1.01
N ASP A 141 3.23 7.22 -0.24
CA ASP A 141 3.26 8.39 -1.13
C ASP A 141 2.39 9.52 -0.55
N GLU A 142 1.15 9.24 -0.14
CA GLU A 142 0.25 10.22 0.48
C GLU A 142 0.83 10.78 1.79
N SER A 143 1.44 9.93 2.63
CA SER A 143 2.08 10.36 3.87
C SER A 143 3.25 11.34 3.61
N THR A 144 4.06 11.08 2.57
CA THR A 144 5.16 11.99 2.19
C THR A 144 4.68 13.30 1.58
N SER A 145 3.54 13.27 0.88
CA SER A 145 2.96 14.45 0.24
C SER A 145 2.63 15.57 1.24
N ILE A 146 2.36 15.23 2.50
CA ILE A 146 2.08 16.20 3.56
C ILE A 146 3.31 17.09 3.84
N ALA A 147 4.50 16.49 3.90
CA ALA A 147 5.74 17.25 4.10
C ALA A 147 6.01 18.19 2.92
N VAL A 148 5.78 17.70 1.69
CA VAL A 148 5.89 18.49 0.46
C VAL A 148 4.91 19.66 0.48
N ALA A 149 3.64 19.41 0.83
CA ALA A 149 2.62 20.45 0.88
C ALA A 149 2.93 21.55 1.91
N ILE A 150 3.45 21.18 3.09
CA ILE A 150 3.89 22.16 4.10
C ILE A 150 5.06 22.99 3.56
N TYR A 151 6.01 22.35 2.88
CA TYR A 151 7.19 23.04 2.36
C TYR A 151 6.84 24.00 1.21
N GLU A 152 6.01 23.56 0.26
CA GLU A 152 5.70 24.31 -0.96
C GLU A 152 4.69 25.44 -0.74
N HIS A 153 3.66 25.24 0.09
CA HIS A 153 2.57 26.20 0.20
C HIS A 153 2.78 27.28 1.27
N PHE A 154 3.56 27.01 2.32
CA PHE A 154 3.89 28.04 3.30
C PHE A 154 5.04 28.91 2.80
N GLN A 155 4.82 30.22 2.69
CA GLN A 155 5.85 31.17 2.24
C GLN A 155 6.89 31.41 3.35
N TRP A 156 7.89 30.52 3.43
CA TRP A 156 8.91 30.55 4.47
C TRP A 156 9.60 31.90 4.61
N GLU A 157 9.85 32.61 3.51
CA GLU A 157 10.52 33.92 3.46
C GLU A 157 9.75 35.01 4.20
N ILE A 158 8.42 35.04 4.03
CA ILE A 158 7.53 36.10 4.52
C ILE A 158 6.98 35.75 5.92
N LEU A 159 7.02 34.47 6.31
CA LEU A 159 6.52 34.02 7.60
C LEU A 159 7.28 34.62 8.80
N CYS A 160 6.51 35.07 9.80
CA CYS A 160 7.06 35.49 11.08
C CYS A 160 7.87 34.35 11.75
N PRO A 161 8.96 34.65 12.47
CA PRO A 161 9.80 33.64 13.13
C PRO A 161 9.03 32.70 14.07
N LYS A 162 7.98 33.22 14.74
CA LYS A 162 7.11 32.44 15.62
C LYS A 162 6.24 31.43 14.85
N SER A 163 5.69 31.83 13.70
CA SER A 163 4.90 30.95 12.81
C SER A 163 5.81 29.90 12.18
N ARG A 164 7.00 30.29 11.73
CA ARG A 164 8.00 29.37 11.15
C ARG A 164 8.37 28.25 12.12
N LYS A 165 8.66 28.61 13.38
CA LYS A 165 8.99 27.61 14.42
C LYS A 165 7.85 26.64 14.70
N LEU A 166 6.60 27.07 14.55
CA LEU A 166 5.43 26.23 14.76
C LEU A 166 5.28 25.14 13.68
N LEU A 167 5.71 25.42 12.44
CA LEU A 167 5.64 24.48 11.31
C LEU A 167 6.76 23.43 11.29
N LEU A 168 7.87 23.69 11.99
CA LEU A 168 9.03 22.78 12.00
C LEU A 168 8.69 21.39 12.58
N LEU A 169 7.90 21.33 13.65
CA LEU A 169 7.51 20.05 14.26
C LEU A 169 6.58 19.22 13.34
N PRO A 170 5.48 19.79 12.79
CA PRO A 170 4.67 19.10 11.79
C PRO A 170 5.47 18.63 10.57
N LEU A 171 6.37 19.49 10.06
CA LEU A 171 7.21 19.16 8.91
C LEU A 171 8.16 18.00 9.21
N ALA A 172 8.88 18.06 10.33
CA ALA A 172 9.79 17.00 10.75
C ALA A 172 9.06 15.67 10.99
N ARG A 173 7.83 15.72 11.53
CA ARG A 173 7.02 14.50 11.70
C ARG A 173 6.54 13.94 10.37
N ALA A 174 6.07 14.78 9.45
CA ALA A 174 5.56 14.38 8.14
C ALA A 174 6.65 13.81 7.22
N GLN A 175 7.93 14.20 7.43
CA GLN A 175 9.06 13.61 6.72
C GLN A 175 9.31 12.14 7.09
N LYS A 176 8.89 11.71 8.29
CA LYS A 176 8.90 10.30 8.68
C LYS A 176 7.66 9.63 8.08
N HIS A 177 7.82 9.05 6.89
CA HIS A 177 6.76 8.35 6.17
C HIS A 177 6.20 7.18 6.97
N SER A 178 4.90 6.94 6.80
CA SER A 178 4.24 5.73 7.31
C SER A 178 4.31 4.64 6.25
N GLU A 179 4.77 3.47 6.65
CA GLU A 179 4.92 2.31 5.77
C GLU A 179 4.03 1.17 6.25
N LEU A 180 3.39 0.50 5.29
CA LEU A 180 2.68 -0.74 5.56
C LEU A 180 3.72 -1.87 5.67
N ASN A 181 4.00 -2.27 6.90
CA ASN A 181 4.97 -3.30 7.22
C ASN A 181 4.27 -4.65 7.37
N GLY A 182 4.62 -5.59 6.49
CA GLY A 182 4.45 -7.02 6.75
C GLY A 182 5.44 -7.51 7.82
N VAL A 183 5.27 -8.75 8.28
CA VAL A 183 6.07 -9.34 9.37
C VAL A 183 7.58 -9.30 9.08
N PHE A 184 7.98 -9.54 7.83
CA PHE A 184 9.39 -9.60 7.40
C PHE A 184 9.72 -8.65 6.24
N PHE A 185 8.75 -7.87 5.75
CA PHE A 185 8.91 -7.05 4.55
C PHE A 185 7.98 -5.86 4.55
N THR A 186 8.35 -4.78 3.87
CA THR A 186 7.44 -3.67 3.60
C THR A 186 6.65 -3.96 2.33
N ALA A 187 5.32 -3.87 2.39
CA ALA A 187 4.45 -4.12 1.25
C ALA A 187 4.53 -2.93 0.26
N ASN A 188 5.37 -3.06 -0.76
CA ASN A 188 5.57 -2.04 -1.78
C ASN A 188 5.74 -2.67 -3.17
N LEU A 189 5.70 -1.84 -4.20
CA LEU A 189 5.81 -2.31 -5.59
C LEU A 189 7.20 -2.92 -5.89
N SER A 190 8.24 -2.49 -5.17
CA SER A 190 9.58 -3.07 -5.30
C SER A 190 9.61 -4.53 -4.87
N LEU A 191 8.88 -4.90 -3.82
CA LEU A 191 8.74 -6.29 -3.37
C LEU A 191 8.02 -7.15 -4.41
N PHE A 192 6.94 -6.63 -5.01
CA PHE A 192 6.26 -7.31 -6.11
C PHE A 192 7.23 -7.63 -7.26
N LEU A 193 8.00 -6.64 -7.71
CA LEU A 193 8.98 -6.82 -8.77
C LEU A 193 10.09 -7.81 -8.37
N TRP A 194 10.52 -7.78 -7.11
CA TRP A 194 11.52 -8.72 -6.60
C TRP A 194 11.02 -10.17 -6.64
N VAL A 195 9.77 -10.43 -6.24
CA VAL A 195 9.16 -11.76 -6.30
C VAL A 195 9.10 -12.27 -7.75
N TYR A 196 8.66 -11.46 -8.71
CA TYR A 196 8.58 -11.87 -10.12
C TYR A 196 9.95 -12.10 -10.75
N LYS A 197 10.94 -11.25 -10.44
CA LYS A 197 12.33 -11.46 -10.88
C LYS A 197 12.87 -12.79 -10.35
N THR A 198 12.64 -13.05 -9.07
CA THR A 198 13.09 -14.28 -8.41
C THR A 198 12.41 -15.50 -9.01
N ALA A 199 11.09 -15.45 -9.21
CA ALA A 199 10.34 -16.51 -9.87
C ALA A 199 10.87 -16.78 -11.29
N GLY A 200 11.11 -15.74 -12.09
CA GLY A 200 11.70 -15.84 -13.43
C GLY A 200 13.07 -16.51 -13.41
N SER A 201 13.96 -16.10 -12.49
CA SER A 201 15.27 -16.73 -12.31
C SER A 201 15.17 -18.22 -11.94
N PHE A 202 14.23 -18.59 -11.05
CA PHE A 202 13.97 -19.99 -10.73
C PHE A 202 13.47 -20.78 -11.93
N VAL A 203 12.58 -20.21 -12.75
CA VAL A 203 12.10 -20.87 -13.98
C VAL A 203 13.27 -21.11 -14.93
N THR A 204 14.08 -20.10 -15.21
CA THR A 204 15.25 -20.23 -16.09
C THR A 204 16.23 -21.29 -15.57
N LEU A 205 16.47 -21.33 -14.26
CA LEU A 205 17.31 -22.36 -13.64
C LEU A 205 16.73 -23.76 -13.85
N MET A 206 15.43 -23.95 -13.62
CA MET A 206 14.76 -25.24 -13.86
C MET A 206 14.85 -25.67 -15.32
N MET A 207 14.67 -24.74 -16.28
CA MET A 207 14.86 -25.04 -17.70
C MET A 207 16.29 -25.49 -17.99
N SER A 208 17.30 -24.78 -17.48
CA SER A 208 18.71 -25.14 -17.70
C SER A 208 19.09 -26.52 -17.14
N VAL A 209 18.57 -26.89 -15.95
CA VAL A 209 18.80 -28.22 -15.36
C VAL A 209 18.11 -29.30 -16.19
N SER A 210 16.91 -29.02 -16.70
CA SER A 210 16.18 -29.96 -17.57
C SER A 210 16.86 -30.16 -18.93
N ASP A 211 17.51 -29.12 -19.47
CA ASP A 211 18.27 -29.20 -20.71
C ASP A 211 19.62 -29.92 -20.52
N THR A 212 20.24 -29.80 -19.35
CA THR A 212 21.50 -30.50 -19.01
C THR A 212 21.31 -32.00 -18.75
N SER A 213 20.07 -32.43 -18.47
CA SER A 213 19.71 -33.84 -18.23
C SER A 213 19.35 -34.62 -19.52
N LYS A 214 19.42 -33.99 -20.70
CA LYS A 214 19.23 -34.62 -22.01
C LYS A 214 20.58 -34.86 -22.69
#